data_AF-A0A2V8FB24-F1
#
_entry.id   AF-A0A2V8FB24-F1
#
_cell.length_a   1.000
_cell.length_b   1.000
_cell.length_c   1.000
_cell.angle_alpha   90.00
_cell.angle_beta   90.00
_cell.angle_gamma   90.00
#
_symmetry.space_group_name_H-M   'P 1'
#
loop_
_entity.id
_entity.type
_entity.pdbx_description
1 polymer ?
#
loop_
_entity_poly.entity_id
_entity_poly.type
_entity_poly.pdbx_seq_one_letter_code
_entity_poly.pdbx_strand_id
1 'polypeptide(L)'
;ATVVVQKHSKVATIERSVAARGTRVYIDCLQNVPGKTLATAYSARASAYAGVSTPLGWQEIDAGFDRTAFTIETAPSRFEEAGDLWASLKKSKGVDLERVTRYARKVRSRKSEV
;
A
#
# COMPACT_ATOMS: atom_id res chain seq x y z
N ALA A 1 2.72 -6.30 8.47
CA ALA A 1 3.85 -5.39 8.71
C ALA A 1 5.13 -6.14 9.13
N THR A 2 5.15 -6.84 10.27
CA THR A 2 6.38 -7.48 10.78
C THR A 2 7.07 -8.43 9.79
N VAL A 3 6.29 -9.27 9.08
CA VAL A 3 6.85 -10.18 8.06
C VAL A 3 7.56 -9.42 6.93
N VAL A 4 7.00 -8.29 6.48
CA VAL A 4 7.62 -7.45 5.45
C VAL A 4 8.92 -6.85 5.96
N VAL A 5 8.91 -6.29 7.17
CA VAL A 5 10.11 -5.72 7.79
C VAL A 5 11.19 -6.77 8.05
N GLN A 6 10.83 -8.00 8.40
CA GLN A 6 11.79 -9.09 8.56
C GLN A 6 12.46 -9.47 7.23
N LYS A 7 11.70 -9.53 6.14
CA LYS A 7 12.22 -9.88 4.81
C LYS A 7 12.95 -8.71 4.12
N HIS A 8 12.56 -7.48 4.42
CA HIS A 8 13.02 -6.28 3.73
C HIS A 8 13.49 -5.20 4.71
N SER A 9 14.27 -5.59 5.73
CA SER A 9 14.69 -4.72 6.85
C SER A 9 15.51 -3.49 6.43
N LYS A 10 16.16 -3.56 5.26
CA LYS A 10 16.93 -2.45 4.67
C LYS A 10 16.04 -1.32 4.16
N VAL A 11 14.80 -1.60 3.78
CA VAL A 11 13.91 -0.62 3.11
C VAL A 11 12.58 -0.40 3.84
N ALA A 12 12.19 -1.29 4.76
CA ALA A 12 10.92 -1.22 5.48
C ALA A 12 11.13 -1.24 7.00
N THR A 13 10.27 -0.56 7.75
CA THR A 13 10.26 -0.56 9.22
C THR A 13 8.85 -0.42 9.80
N ILE A 14 8.68 -0.81 11.08
CA ILE A 14 7.49 -0.49 11.90
C ILE A 14 7.76 0.67 12.87
N GLU A 15 8.96 1.26 12.83
CA GLU A 15 9.28 2.45 13.60
C GLU A 15 8.45 3.64 13.08
N ARG A 16 7.66 4.22 13.97
CA ARG A 16 6.71 5.29 13.65
C ARG A 16 7.37 6.67 13.70
N SER A 17 8.33 6.87 14.60
CA SER A 17 9.06 8.13 14.71
C SER A 17 9.84 8.40 13.42
N VAL A 18 9.62 9.57 12.82
CA VAL A 18 10.31 10.00 11.61
C VAL A 18 11.82 10.07 11.82
N ALA A 19 12.25 10.51 13.01
CA ALA A 19 13.67 10.60 13.37
C ALA A 19 14.34 9.21 13.47
N ALA A 20 13.60 8.19 13.94
CA ALA A 20 14.17 6.86 14.20
C ALA A 20 14.07 5.90 13.00
N ARG A 21 13.25 6.21 11.98
CA ARG A 21 13.10 5.32 10.81
C ARG A 21 14.18 5.47 9.73
N GLY A 22 14.92 6.59 9.72
CA GLY A 22 15.94 6.87 8.71
C GLY A 22 15.34 6.94 7.30
N THR A 23 15.99 6.30 6.33
CA THR A 23 15.54 6.25 4.93
C THR A 23 14.51 5.15 4.64
N ARG A 24 14.07 4.40 5.66
CA ARG A 24 13.15 3.26 5.48
C ARG A 24 11.69 3.71 5.41
N VAL A 25 10.91 2.98 4.64
CA VAL A 25 9.46 3.14 4.53
C VAL A 25 8.78 2.57 5.79
N TYR A 26 8.01 3.41 6.47
CA TYR A 26 7.17 2.98 7.57
C TYR A 26 5.95 2.21 7.06
N ILE A 27 5.79 0.96 7.50
CA ILE A 27 4.61 0.15 7.22
C ILE A 27 3.56 0.43 8.31
N ASP A 28 2.67 1.37 8.03
CA ASP A 28 1.66 1.85 8.97
C ASP A 28 0.51 0.83 9.17
N CYS A 29 0.75 -0.17 10.01
CA CYS A 29 -0.29 -1.12 10.38
C CYS A 29 -1.36 -0.53 11.30
N LEU A 30 -1.12 0.66 11.88
CA LEU A 30 -2.07 1.32 12.77
C LEU A 30 -3.25 1.93 12.00
N GLN A 31 -3.17 2.08 10.67
CA GLN A 31 -4.33 2.49 9.87
C GLN A 31 -5.52 1.51 9.96
N ASN A 32 -5.30 0.28 10.42
CA ASN A 32 -6.37 -0.71 10.59
C ASN A 32 -7.12 -0.58 11.94
N VAL A 33 -6.72 0.34 12.84
CA VAL A 33 -7.44 0.53 14.11
C VAL A 33 -8.68 1.43 13.92
N PRO A 34 -9.73 1.27 14.75
CA PRO A 34 -10.91 2.13 14.68
C PRO A 34 -10.59 3.63 14.80
N GLY A 35 -11.32 4.46 14.06
CA GLY A 35 -11.20 5.92 14.11
C GLY A 35 -10.07 6.53 13.27
N LYS A 36 -9.34 5.72 12.49
CA LYS A 36 -8.35 6.23 11.53
C LYS A 36 -8.99 6.71 10.23
N THR A 37 -8.35 7.69 9.61
CA THR A 37 -8.77 8.26 8.33
C THR A 37 -7.89 7.74 7.20
N LEU A 38 -8.50 7.43 6.05
CA LEU A 38 -7.80 7.01 4.84
C LEU A 38 -8.47 7.66 3.63
N ALA A 39 -7.68 8.14 2.68
CA ALA A 39 -8.22 8.62 1.40
C ALA A 39 -8.83 7.44 0.63
N THR A 40 -10.02 7.61 0.07
CA THR A 40 -10.66 6.58 -0.75
C THR A 40 -9.99 6.52 -2.14
N ALA A 41 -10.19 5.42 -2.86
CA ALA A 41 -9.83 5.37 -4.28
C ALA A 41 -10.58 6.50 -5.03
N TYR A 42 -9.91 7.11 -5.99
CA TYR A 42 -10.42 8.20 -6.84
C TYR A 42 -10.66 9.54 -6.11
N SER A 43 -10.41 9.66 -4.80
CA SER A 43 -10.58 10.93 -4.09
C SER A 43 -9.48 11.94 -4.45
N ALA A 44 -9.85 13.20 -4.64
CA ALA A 44 -8.91 14.32 -4.70
C ALA A 44 -8.15 14.49 -3.36
N ARG A 45 -6.94 15.05 -3.44
CA ARG A 45 -6.04 15.28 -2.31
C ARG A 45 -5.65 16.74 -2.26
N ALA A 46 -5.84 17.35 -1.09
CA ALA A 46 -5.34 18.70 -0.78
C ALA A 46 -3.80 18.69 -0.77
N SER A 47 -3.22 18.92 -1.95
CA SER A 47 -1.80 18.90 -2.25
C SER A 47 -1.51 20.01 -3.27
N ALA A 48 -0.25 20.45 -3.35
CA ALA A 48 0.14 21.58 -4.19
C ALA A 48 -0.18 21.39 -5.70
N TYR A 49 -0.34 20.14 -6.15
CA TYR A 49 -0.64 19.78 -7.52
C TYR A 49 -2.06 19.19 -7.69
N ALA A 50 -2.94 19.34 -6.69
CA ALA A 50 -4.30 18.81 -6.71
C ALA A 50 -4.39 17.32 -7.11
N GLY A 51 -3.56 16.49 -6.47
CA GLY A 51 -3.44 15.07 -6.80
C GLY A 51 -4.69 14.23 -6.54
N VAL A 52 -4.75 13.04 -7.13
CA VAL A 52 -5.84 12.06 -6.96
C VAL A 52 -5.28 10.72 -6.44
N SER A 53 -6.04 10.06 -5.56
CA SER A 53 -5.76 8.70 -5.08
C SER A 53 -6.04 7.67 -6.18
N THR A 54 -5.10 7.54 -7.11
CA THR A 54 -5.30 6.82 -8.37
C THR A 54 -4.91 5.34 -8.28
N PRO A 55 -5.84 4.41 -8.56
CA PRO A 55 -5.49 2.99 -8.74
C PRO A 55 -4.55 2.78 -9.94
N LEU A 56 -3.54 1.93 -9.75
CA LEU A 56 -2.54 1.58 -10.76
C LEU A 56 -2.46 0.06 -10.94
N GLY A 57 -2.06 -0.39 -12.13
CA GLY A 57 -1.75 -1.79 -12.40
C GLY A 57 -0.35 -2.17 -11.87
N TRP A 58 -0.10 -3.45 -11.60
CA TRP A 58 1.23 -3.92 -11.15
C TRP A 58 2.33 -3.65 -12.17
N GLN A 59 2.04 -3.86 -13.46
CA GLN A 59 2.99 -3.59 -14.55
C GLN A 59 3.40 -2.11 -14.64
N GLU A 60 2.47 -1.21 -14.36
CA GLU A 60 2.72 0.24 -14.30
C GLU A 60 3.56 0.62 -13.09
N ILE A 61 3.31 -0.02 -11.94
CA ILE A 61 4.13 0.16 -10.74
C ILE A 61 5.57 -0.30 -11.00
N ASP A 62 5.74 -1.47 -11.63
CA ASP A 62 7.05 -2.06 -11.92
C ASP A 62 7.83 -1.25 -12.97
N ALA A 63 7.14 -0.68 -13.96
CA ALA A 63 7.74 0.21 -14.96
C ALA A 63 8.21 1.55 -14.37
N GLY A 64 7.66 1.94 -13.21
CA GLY A 64 7.85 3.23 -12.60
C GLY A 64 6.86 4.27 -13.13
N PHE A 65 6.44 5.18 -12.26
CA PHE A 65 5.47 6.22 -12.58
C PHE A 65 5.81 7.51 -11.85
N ASP A 66 5.34 8.64 -12.38
CA ASP A 66 5.34 9.90 -11.67
C ASP A 66 4.03 10.08 -10.90
N ARG A 67 4.13 10.11 -9.57
CA ARG A 67 2.99 10.33 -8.67
C ARG A 67 2.32 11.69 -8.87
N THR A 68 3.01 12.67 -9.48
CA THR A 68 2.47 14.02 -9.71
C THR A 68 1.68 14.14 -11.01
N ALA A 69 1.74 13.14 -11.88
CA ALA A 69 0.95 13.08 -13.11
C ALA A 69 -0.55 12.81 -12.89
N PHE A 70 -0.94 12.37 -11.68
CA PHE A 70 -2.33 12.05 -11.35
C PHE A 70 -2.99 13.21 -10.60
N THR A 71 -3.67 14.08 -11.35
CA THR A 71 -4.34 15.28 -10.83
C THR A 71 -5.85 15.22 -11.10
N ILE A 72 -6.63 16.13 -10.51
CA ILE A 72 -8.06 16.25 -10.81
C ILE A 72 -8.34 16.53 -12.30
N GLU A 73 -7.37 17.08 -13.04
CA GLU A 73 -7.50 17.40 -14.47
C GLU A 73 -7.20 16.18 -15.35
N THR A 74 -6.18 15.38 -14.99
CA THR A 74 -5.74 14.22 -15.79
C THR A 74 -6.49 12.94 -15.44
N ALA A 75 -7.02 12.84 -14.23
CA ALA A 75 -7.70 11.65 -13.71
C ALA A 75 -8.88 11.17 -14.58
N PRO A 76 -9.78 12.04 -15.09
CA PRO A 76 -10.92 11.58 -15.90
C PRO A 76 -10.52 10.80 -17.15
N SER A 77 -9.63 11.35 -18.00
CA SER A 77 -9.14 10.68 -19.22
C SER A 77 -8.51 9.33 -18.89
N ARG A 78 -7.69 9.30 -17.84
CA ARG A 78 -7.04 8.06 -17.39
C ARG A 78 -8.05 7.00 -16.98
N PHE A 79 -9.13 7.37 -16.27
CA PHE A 79 -10.10 6.39 -15.81
C PHE A 79 -10.91 5.79 -16.96
N GLU A 80 -11.13 6.56 -18.02
CA GLU A 80 -11.72 6.06 -19.27
C GLU A 80 -10.77 5.07 -19.97
N GLU A 81 -9.48 5.39 -20.05
CA GLU A 81 -8.46 4.55 -20.68
C GLU A 81 -8.17 3.25 -19.90
N ALA A 82 -8.00 3.35 -18.58
CA ALA A 82 -7.61 2.22 -17.72
C ALA A 82 -8.81 1.31 -17.36
N GLY A 83 -10.03 1.84 -17.42
CA GLY A 83 -11.23 1.16 -16.95
C GLY A 83 -11.20 0.82 -15.45
N ASP A 84 -11.97 -0.19 -15.06
CA ASP A 84 -12.11 -0.59 -13.65
C ASP A 84 -11.06 -1.61 -13.20
N LEU A 85 -9.93 -1.10 -12.70
CA LEU A 85 -8.85 -1.93 -12.15
C LEU A 85 -9.26 -2.74 -10.89
N TRP A 86 -10.39 -2.40 -10.26
CA TRP A 86 -10.90 -3.10 -9.08
C TRP A 86 -11.94 -4.18 -9.43
N ALA A 87 -12.29 -4.34 -10.71
CA ALA A 87 -13.30 -5.30 -11.16
C ALA A 87 -13.04 -6.74 -10.69
N SER A 88 -11.77 -7.16 -10.67
CA SER A 88 -11.35 -8.48 -10.19
C SER A 88 -11.54 -8.63 -8.68
N LEU A 89 -11.21 -7.59 -7.90
CA LEU A 89 -11.40 -7.61 -6.45
C LEU A 89 -12.89 -7.70 -6.08
N LYS A 90 -13.76 -6.97 -6.79
CA LYS A 90 -15.21 -7.01 -6.56
C LYS A 90 -15.82 -8.40 -6.77
N LYS A 91 -15.20 -9.24 -7.62
CA LYS A 91 -15.61 -10.61 -7.90
C LYS A 91 -14.90 -11.65 -7.01
N SER A 92 -13.97 -11.22 -6.16
CA SER A 92 -13.19 -12.10 -5.31
C SER A 92 -14.01 -12.64 -4.14
N LYS A 93 -13.70 -13.88 -3.71
CA LYS A 93 -14.27 -14.49 -2.50
C LYS A 93 -13.69 -13.93 -1.20
N GLY A 94 -12.81 -12.94 -1.28
CA GLY A 94 -12.08 -12.37 -0.14
C GLY A 94 -10.78 -13.13 0.16
N VAL A 95 -10.11 -12.72 1.25
CA VAL A 95 -8.82 -13.27 1.67
C VAL A 95 -8.97 -13.99 3.01
N ASP A 96 -8.43 -15.21 3.10
CA ASP A 96 -8.31 -15.95 4.36
C ASP A 96 -7.19 -15.35 5.23
N LEU A 97 -7.58 -14.65 6.29
CA LEU A 97 -6.67 -14.03 7.26
C LEU A 97 -5.97 -15.07 8.17
N GLU A 98 -6.54 -16.26 8.37
CA GLU A 98 -5.90 -17.32 9.15
C GLU A 98 -4.67 -17.86 8.41
N ARG A 99 -4.76 -18.00 7.07
CA ARG A 99 -3.60 -18.35 6.24
C ARG A 99 -2.48 -17.33 6.39
N VAL A 100 -2.78 -16.03 6.42
CA VAL A 100 -1.78 -14.97 6.63
C VAL A 100 -1.15 -15.09 8.02
N THR A 101 -1.96 -15.36 9.05
CA THR A 101 -1.48 -15.52 10.43
C THR A 101 -0.59 -16.74 10.60
N ARG A 102 -0.98 -17.89 10.03
CA ARG A 102 -0.16 -19.12 10.00
C ARG A 102 1.19 -18.88 9.33
N TYR A 103 1.19 -18.20 8.19
CA TYR A 103 2.41 -17.84 7.49
C TYR A 103 3.31 -16.94 8.34
N ALA A 104 2.75 -15.90 8.98
CA ALA A 104 3.51 -15.00 9.85
C ALA A 104 4.16 -15.73 11.04
N ARG A 105 3.44 -16.67 11.67
CA ARG A 105 3.97 -17.51 12.77
C ARG A 105 5.15 -18.36 12.29
N LYS A 106 5.02 -18.99 11.11
CA LYS A 106 6.09 -19.82 10.52
C LYS A 106 7.36 -19.02 10.23
N VAL A 107 7.21 -17.82 9.66
CA VAL A 107 8.36 -16.92 9.38
C VAL A 107 9.07 -16.52 10.68
N ARG A 108 8.33 -16.31 11.78
CA ARG A 108 8.91 -15.98 13.08
C ARG A 108 9.68 -17.16 13.70
N SER A 109 9.15 -18.37 13.61
CA SER A 109 9.79 -19.58 14.19
C SER A 109 11.16 -19.87 13.59
N ARG A 110 11.31 -19.70 12.27
CA ARG A 110 12.57 -19.95 11.53
C ARG A 110 13.73 -19.02 11.92
N LYS A 111 13.46 -17.94 12.65
CA LYS A 111 14.47 -17.00 13.13
C LYS A 111 14.90 -17.31 14.58
N SER A 112 14.16 -18.16 15.29
CA SER A 112 14.52 -18.59 16.65
C SER A 112 15.49 -19.78 16.65
N GLU A 113 15.60 -20.46 15.51
CA GLU A 113 16.43 -21.67 15.31
C GLU A 113 17.78 -21.36 14.64
N VAL A 114 18.07 -20.08 14.36
CA VAL A 114 19.33 -19.57 13.78
C VAL A 114 19.83 -18.45 14.66
#